data_AF-A0A2A3LHE8-F1
#
_entry.id   AF-A0A2A3LHE8-F1
#
_cell.length_a   1.000
_cell.length_b   1.000
_cell.length_c   1.000
_cell.angle_alpha   90.00
_cell.angle_beta   90.00
_cell.angle_gamma   90.00
#
_symmetry.space_group_name_H-M   'P 1'
#
loop_
_entity.id
_entity.type
_entity.pdbx_description
1 polymer ?
#
loop_
_entity_poly.entity_id
_entity_poly.type
_entity_poly.pdbx_seq_one_letter_code
_entity_poly.pdbx_strand_id
1 'polypeptide(L)' 'MREGLTSAQLVTTEALEIFGWRLAFVRRPLFQAPIPVLFDREGTRHVVILEDGTLDEHPVLTLRS' A
#
# COMPACT_ATOMS: atom_id res chain seq x y z
N MET A 1 -2.24 -8.05 11.65
CA MET A 1 -2.26 -6.83 10.79
C MET A 1 -2.08 -7.14 9.29
N ARG A 2 -1.51 -8.30 8.91
CA ARG A 2 -1.24 -8.68 7.50
C ARG A 2 -2.22 -9.73 6.94
N GLU A 3 -3.28 -10.04 7.68
CA GLU A 3 -4.21 -11.12 7.35
C GLU A 3 -5.04 -10.77 6.10
N GLY A 4 -5.11 -11.73 5.17
CA GLY A 4 -5.84 -11.63 3.92
C GLY A 4 -5.05 -11.01 2.76
N LEU A 5 -3.81 -10.56 2.97
CA LEU A 5 -2.94 -10.09 1.88
C LEU A 5 -2.55 -11.25 0.96
N THR A 6 -2.47 -10.96 -0.33
CA THR A 6 -1.94 -11.92 -1.31
C THR A 6 -0.44 -12.11 -1.12
N SER A 7 0.11 -13.21 -1.64
CA SER A 7 1.56 -13.45 -1.58
C SER A 7 2.34 -12.33 -2.27
N ALA A 8 1.83 -11.78 -3.38
CA ALA A 8 2.45 -10.67 -4.08
C ALA A 8 2.49 -9.40 -3.22
N GLN A 9 1.38 -9.09 -2.53
CA GLN A 9 1.33 -7.97 -1.58
C GLN A 9 2.30 -8.13 -0.41
N LEU A 10 2.43 -9.35 0.13
CA LEU A 10 3.36 -9.64 1.21
C LEU A 10 4.81 -9.43 0.79
N VAL A 11 5.20 -9.97 -0.37
CA VAL A 11 6.56 -9.82 -0.91
C VAL A 11 6.89 -8.34 -1.15
N THR A 12 5.97 -7.59 -1.75
CA THR A 12 6.17 -6.15 -1.96
C THR A 12 6.23 -5.36 -0.65
N THR A 13 5.41 -5.73 0.34
CA THR A 13 5.45 -5.12 1.68
C THR A 13 6.82 -5.34 2.33
N GLU A 14 7.33 -6.57 2.32
CA GLU A 14 8.64 -6.89 2.90
C GLU A 14 9.77 -6.17 2.16
N ALA A 15 9.72 -6.10 0.83
CA ALA A 15 10.67 -5.34 0.04
C ALA A 15 10.68 -3.85 0.44
N LEU A 16 9.51 -3.23 0.56
CA LEU A 16 9.37 -1.84 0.97
C LEU A 16 9.82 -1.59 2.41
N GLU A 17 9.55 -2.53 3.34
CA GLU A 17 10.05 -2.46 4.72
C GLU A 17 11.59 -2.40 4.77
N ILE A 18 12.30 -3.10 3.86
CA ILE A 18 13.78 -3.03 3.74
C ILE A 18 14.24 -1.63 3.30
N PHE A 19 13.49 -0.96 2.42
CA PHE A 19 13.77 0.42 2.01
C PHE A 19 13.36 1.47 3.04
N GLY A 20 12.90 1.05 4.23
CA GLY A 20 12.53 1.94 5.32
C GLY A 20 11.09 2.46 5.25
N TRP A 21 10.26 1.89 4.38
CA TRP A 21 8.82 2.12 4.41
C TRP A 21 8.18 1.35 5.56
N ARG A 22 7.01 1.80 5.98
CA ARG A 22 6.29 1.15 7.08
C ARG A 22 4.83 0.95 6.75
N LEU A 23 4.33 -0.26 6.98
CA LEU A 23 2.90 -0.55 6.92
C LEU A 23 2.17 0.27 8.00
N ALA A 24 1.34 1.21 7.56
CA ALA A 24 0.53 2.02 8.47
C ALA A 24 -0.79 1.33 8.80
N PHE A 25 -1.52 0.91 7.77
CA PHE A 25 -2.78 0.18 7.92
C PHE A 25 -3.18 -0.53 6.63
N VAL A 26 -4.17 -1.41 6.72
CA VAL A 26 -4.74 -2.14 5.58
C VAL A 26 -6.18 -1.71 5.41
N ARG A 27 -6.52 -1.14 4.25
CA ARG A 27 -7.91 -0.84 3.89
C ARG A 27 -8.62 -2.14 3.54
N ARG A 28 -9.85 -2.30 4.03
CA ARG A 28 -10.70 -3.47 3.73
C ARG A 28 -12.06 -3.01 3.22
N PRO A 29 -12.17 -2.66 1.93
CA PRO A 29 -13.45 -2.33 1.33
C PRO A 29 -14.35 -3.57 1.32
N LEU A 30 -15.66 -3.39 1.47
CA LEU A 30 -16.60 -4.49 1.32
C LEU A 30 -16.51 -5.02 -0.12
N PHE A 31 -16.36 -6.33 -0.27
CA PHE A 31 -16.25 -7.04 -1.56
C PHE A 31 -14.98 -6.76 -2.39
N GLN A 32 -13.90 -6.24 -1.79
CA GLN A 32 -12.61 -6.08 -2.46
C GLN A 32 -11.47 -6.70 -1.64
N ALA A 33 -10.36 -7.01 -2.30
CA ALA A 33 -9.16 -7.47 -1.61
C ALA A 33 -8.63 -6.40 -0.63
N PRO A 34 -7.98 -6.82 0.46
CA PRO A 34 -7.33 -5.89 1.37
C PRO A 34 -6.22 -5.11 0.66
N ILE A 35 -6.18 -3.80 0.88
CA ILE A 35 -5.23 -2.89 0.25
C ILE A 35 -4.29 -2.35 1.34
N PRO A 36 -3.07 -2.87 1.48
CA PRO A 36 -2.10 -2.37 2.42
C PRO A 36 -1.60 -0.99 1.99
N VAL A 37 -1.51 -0.09 2.96
CA VAL A 37 -1.04 1.29 2.80
C VAL A 37 0.26 1.45 3.57
N LEU A 38 1.33 1.79 2.86
CA LEU A 38 2.65 2.01 3.42
C LEU A 38 3.02 3.49 3.31
N PHE A 39 3.74 3.99 4.30
CA PHE A 39 4.32 5.33 4.31
C PHE A 39 5.83 5.25 4.22
N ASP A 40 6.45 6.25 3.59
CA ASP A 40 7.90 6.37 3.58
C ASP A 40 8.42 6.71 4.99
N ARG A 41 9.75 6.66 5.14
CA ARG A 41 10.41 6.92 6.42
C ARG A 41 10.05 8.29 7.02
N GLU A 42 9.86 9.31 6.18
CA GLU A 42 9.51 10.67 6.60
C GLU A 42 7.99 10.89 6.71
N GLY A 43 7.17 9.92 6.30
CA GLY A 43 5.70 10.02 6.31
C GLY A 43 5.14 11.05 5.32
N THR A 44 5.95 11.48 4.36
CA THR A 44 5.61 12.47 3.33
C THR A 44 4.94 11.85 2.12
N ARG A 45 5.25 10.58 1.84
CA ARG A 45 4.74 9.79 0.73
C ARG A 45 4.04 8.57 1.26
N HIS A 46 3.00 8.16 0.56
CA HIS A 46 2.32 6.91 0.81
C HIS A 46 2.12 6.17 -0.50
N VAL A 47 2.11 4.85 -0.41
CA VAL A 47 1.85 3.95 -1.53
C VAL A 47 0.84 2.91 -1.10
N VAL A 48 0.03 2.46 -2.04
CA VAL A 48 -0.87 1.33 -1.83
C VAL A 48 -0.40 0.15 -2.67
N ILE A 49 -0.51 -1.06 -2.12
CA ILE A 49 -0.14 -2.27 -2.85
C ILE A 49 -1.43 -2.93 -3.37
N LEU A 50 -1.54 -3.03 -4.69
CA LEU A 50 -2.67 -3.69 -5.33
C LEU A 50 -2.57 -5.22 -5.18
N GLU A 51 -3.62 -5.92 -5.56
CA GLU A 51 -3.77 -7.37 -5.34
C GLU A 51 -2.67 -8.20 -6.04
N ASP A 52 -2.17 -7.70 -7.17
CA ASP A 52 -1.08 -8.27 -7.96
C ASP A 52 0.34 -7.91 -7.44
N GLY A 53 0.43 -7.14 -6.35
CA GLY A 53 1.68 -6.70 -5.76
C GLY A 53 2.27 -5.43 -6.38
N THR A 54 1.60 -4.81 -7.35
CA THR A 54 2.03 -3.54 -7.91
C THR A 54 1.80 -2.39 -6.93
N LEU A 55 2.65 -1.37 -7.04
CA LEU A 55 2.56 -0.15 -6.24
C LEU A 55 1.76 0.89 -7.01
N ASP A 56 0.75 1.44 -6.35
CA ASP A 56 0.08 2.63 -6.80
C ASP A 56 0.51 3.79 -5.88
N GLU A 57 1.29 4.70 -6.44
CA GLU A 57 1.82 5.89 -5.78
C GLU A 57 0.92 7.12 -5.97
N HIS A 58 -0.27 6.99 -6.59
CA HIS A 58 -1.06 8.13 -7.01
C HIS A 58 -1.97 8.70 -5.91
N PRO A 59 -1.69 9.92 -5.41
CA PRO A 59 -2.73 10.92 -5.30
C PRO A 59 -2.95 11.48 -6.71
N VAL A 60 -3.92 10.95 -7.47
CA VAL A 60 -4.43 11.73 -8.60
C VAL A 60 -5.18 12.92 -7.99
N LEU A 61 -4.47 14.00 -7.71
CA LEU A 61 -5.07 15.27 -7.37
C LEU A 61 -5.66 15.85 -8.67
N THR A 62 -6.86 15.42 -9.03
CA THR A 62 -7.60 16.05 -10.12
C THR A 62 -8.10 17.40 -9.65
N LEU A 63 -7.31 18.44 -9.88
CA LEU A 63 -7.75 19.83 -9.72
C LEU A 63 -8.73 20.13 -10.86
N ARG A 64 -10.04 20.10 -10.61
CA ARG A 64 -11.02 20.65 -11.55
C ARG A 64 -10.94 22.18 -11.54
N SER A 65 -10.73 22.76 -12.72
CA SER A 65 -10.88 24.19 -12.99
C SER A 65 -12.36 24.55 -13.12
#